data_AF-A0A1G5JKT3-F1
#
_entry.id   AF-A0A1G5JKT3-F1
#
_cell.length_a   1.000
_cell.length_b   1.000
_cell.length_c   1.000
_cell.angle_alpha   90.00
_cell.angle_beta   90.00
_cell.angle_gamma   90.00
#
_symmetry.space_group_name_H-M   'P 1'
#
loop_
_entity.id
_entity.type
_entity.pdbx_description
1 polymer ?
#
loop_
_entity_poly.entity_id
_entity_poly.type
_entity_poly.pdbx_seq_one_letter_code
_entity_poly.pdbx_strand_id
1 'polypeptide(L)'
;MSYIDALQLTRDPFADYVDEASFFPYTKLTETVAFVRRLVEAPHNVVLISADPGGGKTLLVKQVLAVDEENWRVCTLQLPTGGEPLRAYTMVREGLPVVMVDDAHGLEPDALAALIKLTTDEGEPRQFKQVILTGLPHTAALLDTLRHLVPGHEGIREVPLPPMTLAEMKTYLAGRLRSAGHTGELPLTDGQVMRIHVNSGGFPGPANAEAAKELAQEHAGGPSTPPPRKGLLGRFFKR
;
A
#
# COMPACT_ATOMS: atom_id res chain seq x y z
N MET A 1 29.96 -7.92 -6.66
CA MET A 1 29.49 -8.27 -5.30
C MET A 1 28.04 -7.80 -5.23
N SER A 2 27.11 -8.55 -4.65
CA SER A 2 25.73 -8.07 -4.54
C SER A 2 25.67 -6.88 -3.57
N TYR A 3 24.76 -5.93 -3.79
CA TYR A 3 24.55 -4.84 -2.83
C TYR A 3 24.09 -5.37 -1.47
N ILE A 4 23.42 -6.53 -1.45
CA ILE A 4 23.01 -7.24 -0.22
C ILE A 4 24.25 -7.60 0.61
N ASP A 5 25.27 -8.21 -0.01
CA ASP A 5 26.51 -8.59 0.68
C ASP A 5 27.30 -7.35 1.11
N ALA A 6 27.40 -6.35 0.24
CA ALA A 6 28.16 -5.13 0.50
C ALA A 6 27.59 -4.31 1.66
N LEU A 7 26.26 -4.29 1.80
CA LEU A 7 25.55 -3.62 2.89
C LEU A 7 25.27 -4.54 4.09
N GLN A 8 25.75 -5.79 4.05
CA GLN A 8 25.55 -6.79 5.12
C GLN A 8 24.06 -7.01 5.47
N LEU A 9 23.19 -6.98 4.47
CA LEU A 9 21.75 -7.17 4.66
C LEU A 9 21.42 -8.64 4.88
N THR A 10 20.44 -8.91 5.73
CA THR A 10 19.98 -10.28 6.03
C THR A 10 19.09 -10.86 4.92
N ARG A 11 18.56 -10.02 4.04
CA ARG A 11 17.67 -10.34 2.92
C ARG A 11 17.60 -9.18 1.92
N ASP A 12 16.94 -9.40 0.78
CA ASP A 12 16.69 -8.35 -0.22
C ASP A 12 15.62 -7.36 0.27
N PRO A 13 15.95 -6.10 0.62
CA PRO A 13 15.00 -5.11 1.14
C PRO A 13 13.95 -4.66 0.12
N PHE A 14 14.11 -4.92 -1.18
CA PHE A 14 13.24 -4.43 -2.26
C PHE A 14 12.54 -5.55 -3.03
N ALA A 15 12.71 -6.80 -2.62
CA ALA A 15 11.93 -7.91 -3.14
C ALA A 15 10.42 -7.74 -2.83
N ASP A 16 9.59 -8.40 -3.66
CA ASP A 16 8.13 -8.30 -3.63
C ASP A 16 7.52 -9.13 -2.50
N TYR A 17 7.96 -8.85 -1.27
CA TYR A 17 7.33 -9.33 -0.06
C TYR A 17 6.88 -8.14 0.79
N VAL A 18 5.73 -8.30 1.42
CA VAL A 18 5.20 -7.36 2.40
C VAL A 18 5.40 -8.01 3.77
N ASP A 19 6.49 -7.70 4.44
CA ASP A 19 6.76 -8.23 5.79
C ASP A 19 6.15 -7.34 6.89
N GLU A 20 5.89 -7.91 8.06
CA GLU A 20 5.55 -7.17 9.30
C GLU A 20 6.62 -6.14 9.67
N ALA A 21 7.90 -6.43 9.36
CA ALA A 21 8.98 -5.46 9.50
C ALA A 21 9.01 -4.36 8.41
N SER A 22 8.19 -4.49 7.34
CA SER A 22 8.01 -3.46 6.30
C SER A 22 6.93 -2.43 6.64
N PHE A 23 6.34 -2.51 7.84
CA PHE A 23 5.37 -1.55 8.35
C PHE A 23 6.03 -0.20 8.63
N PHE A 24 6.14 0.63 7.60
CA PHE A 24 6.53 2.02 7.76
C PHE A 24 5.35 2.92 7.40
N PRO A 25 4.67 3.52 8.39
CA PRO A 25 3.68 4.54 8.12
C PRO A 25 4.40 5.76 7.54
N TYR A 26 4.06 6.13 6.32
CA TYR A 26 4.31 7.46 5.79
C TYR A 26 3.02 8.29 5.86
N THR A 27 3.15 9.61 5.95
CA THR A 27 2.08 10.52 6.36
C THR A 27 0.80 10.36 5.55
N LYS A 28 0.89 10.31 4.21
CA LYS A 28 -0.26 10.13 3.31
C LYS A 28 -0.93 8.78 3.44
N LEU A 29 -0.17 7.72 3.71
CA LEU A 29 -0.78 6.41 3.95
C LEU A 29 -1.53 6.40 5.29
N THR A 30 -0.97 7.08 6.30
CA THR A 30 -1.65 7.27 7.61
C THR A 30 -2.93 8.09 7.46
N GLU A 31 -2.90 9.15 6.65
CA GLU A 31 -4.09 9.93 6.29
C GLU A 31 -5.13 9.08 5.55
N THR A 32 -4.68 8.23 4.63
CA THR A 32 -5.55 7.31 3.89
C THR A 32 -6.17 6.26 4.81
N VAL A 33 -5.41 5.70 5.74
CA VAL A 33 -5.91 4.78 6.78
C VAL A 33 -6.94 5.48 7.66
N ALA A 34 -6.64 6.69 8.14
CA ALA A 34 -7.57 7.49 8.95
C ALA A 34 -8.85 7.82 8.16
N PHE A 35 -8.70 8.07 6.86
CA PHE A 35 -9.82 8.32 5.97
C PHE A 35 -10.68 7.06 5.76
N VAL A 36 -10.07 5.90 5.47
CA VAL A 36 -10.78 4.61 5.37
C VAL A 36 -11.52 4.31 6.68
N ARG A 37 -10.91 4.55 7.84
CA ARG A 37 -11.58 4.40 9.15
C ARG A 37 -12.79 5.31 9.30
N ARG A 38 -12.69 6.59 8.90
CA ARG A 38 -13.84 7.51 8.92
C ARG A 38 -14.92 7.08 7.94
N LEU A 39 -14.56 6.42 6.85
CA LEU A 39 -15.56 5.86 5.93
C LEU A 39 -16.32 4.70 6.57
N VAL A 40 -15.72 3.92 7.48
CA VAL A 40 -16.44 2.92 8.30
C VAL A 40 -17.55 3.56 9.14
N GLU A 41 -17.36 4.82 9.54
CA GLU A 41 -18.32 5.59 10.34
C GLU A 41 -19.32 6.40 9.49
N ALA A 42 -19.12 6.45 8.17
CA ALA A 42 -19.94 7.23 7.24
C ALA A 42 -21.13 6.41 6.69
N PRO A 43 -22.18 7.05 6.14
CA PRO A 43 -23.30 6.36 5.49
C PRO A 43 -22.90 5.62 4.19
N HIS A 44 -21.63 5.58 3.79
CA HIS A 44 -21.25 4.85 2.59
C HIS A 44 -21.05 3.37 2.92
N ASN A 45 -21.96 2.53 2.46
CA ASN A 45 -21.87 1.09 2.75
C ASN A 45 -20.90 0.35 1.80
N VAL A 46 -20.38 1.01 0.74
CA VAL A 46 -19.35 0.44 -0.15
C VAL A 46 -18.24 1.46 -0.45
N VAL A 47 -16.99 1.05 -0.21
CA VAL A 47 -15.78 1.85 -0.48
C VAL A 47 -14.84 1.04 -1.36
N LEU A 48 -14.34 1.63 -2.45
CA LEU A 48 -13.27 1.08 -3.27
C LEU A 48 -12.00 1.90 -3.09
N ILE A 49 -10.91 1.23 -2.79
CA ILE A 49 -9.58 1.82 -2.74
C ILE A 49 -8.81 1.36 -3.99
N SER A 50 -8.61 2.28 -4.93
CA SER A 50 -8.03 1.96 -6.23
C SER A 50 -6.54 2.34 -6.30
N ALA A 51 -5.74 1.49 -6.91
CA ALA A 51 -4.36 1.80 -7.26
C ALA A 51 -3.85 0.89 -8.36
N ASP A 52 -2.90 1.37 -9.17
CA ASP A 52 -2.19 0.54 -10.13
C ASP A 52 -1.44 -0.63 -9.46
N PRO A 53 -1.01 -1.65 -10.24
CA PRO A 53 -0.15 -2.72 -9.71
C PRO A 53 1.09 -2.14 -9.01
N GLY A 54 1.39 -2.60 -7.80
CA GLY A 54 2.47 -2.04 -6.98
C GLY A 54 2.15 -0.70 -6.30
N GLY A 55 0.92 -0.18 -6.41
CA GLY A 55 0.49 1.07 -5.77
C GLY A 55 0.37 1.02 -4.24
N GLY A 56 0.56 -0.15 -3.61
CA GLY A 56 0.56 -0.29 -2.15
C GLY A 56 -0.78 -0.71 -1.52
N LYS A 57 -1.72 -1.28 -2.29
CA LYS A 57 -3.03 -1.77 -1.80
C LYS A 57 -2.89 -2.74 -0.63
N THR A 58 -2.10 -3.79 -0.80
CA THR A 58 -1.84 -4.78 0.26
C THR A 58 -1.14 -4.15 1.47
N LEU A 59 -0.27 -3.15 1.26
CA LEU A 59 0.37 -2.43 2.37
C LEU A 59 -0.67 -1.63 3.17
N LEU A 60 -1.61 -0.95 2.49
CA LEU A 60 -2.71 -0.25 3.14
C LEU A 60 -3.57 -1.22 3.96
N VAL A 61 -3.99 -2.34 3.35
CA VAL A 61 -4.79 -3.37 4.02
C VAL A 61 -4.09 -3.81 5.30
N LYS A 62 -2.81 -4.15 5.24
CA LYS A 62 -2.03 -4.54 6.42
C LYS A 62 -1.97 -3.45 7.48
N GLN A 63 -1.83 -2.18 7.10
CA GLN A 63 -1.84 -1.07 8.07
C GLN A 63 -3.20 -0.89 8.73
N VAL A 64 -4.29 -1.04 7.99
CA VAL A 64 -5.65 -1.02 8.56
C VAL A 64 -5.82 -2.15 9.56
N LEU A 65 -5.32 -3.34 9.25
CA LEU A 65 -5.39 -4.51 10.13
C LEU A 65 -4.54 -4.35 11.40
N ALA A 66 -3.31 -3.83 11.29
CA ALA A 66 -2.42 -3.70 12.45
C ALA A 66 -2.88 -2.63 13.46
N VAL A 67 -3.68 -1.65 13.04
CA VAL A 67 -4.25 -0.65 13.95
C VAL A 67 -5.34 -1.25 14.86
N ASP A 68 -5.97 -2.36 14.44
CA ASP A 68 -7.13 -2.95 15.12
C ASP A 68 -7.09 -4.49 15.06
N GLU A 69 -5.90 -5.04 15.30
CA GLU A 69 -5.57 -6.45 15.01
C GLU A 69 -6.47 -7.45 15.76
N GLU A 70 -6.89 -7.10 16.99
CA GLU A 70 -7.74 -7.96 17.82
C GLU A 70 -9.18 -8.11 17.28
N ASN A 71 -9.65 -7.14 16.48
CA ASN A 71 -11.02 -7.13 15.99
C ASN A 71 -11.18 -7.73 14.58
N TRP A 72 -10.10 -7.78 13.80
CA TRP A 72 -10.14 -8.32 12.45
C TRP A 72 -9.92 -9.82 12.44
N ARG A 73 -10.80 -10.53 11.73
CA ARG A 73 -10.65 -11.95 11.42
C ARG A 73 -10.27 -12.08 9.96
N VAL A 74 -9.21 -12.84 9.70
CA VAL A 74 -8.78 -13.17 8.35
C VAL A 74 -9.71 -14.23 7.78
N CYS A 75 -10.12 -14.05 6.53
CA CYS A 75 -10.98 -14.95 5.79
C CYS A 75 -10.42 -15.16 4.37
N THR A 76 -10.90 -16.20 3.72
CA THR A 76 -10.53 -16.51 2.33
C THR A 76 -11.81 -16.66 1.53
N LEU A 77 -11.96 -15.87 0.48
CA LEU A 77 -13.10 -15.93 -0.43
C LEU A 77 -12.75 -16.83 -1.60
N GLN A 78 -13.45 -17.95 -1.70
CA GLN A 78 -13.37 -18.86 -2.84
C GLN A 78 -14.29 -18.35 -3.94
N LEU A 79 -13.74 -18.20 -5.15
CA LEU A 79 -14.50 -17.74 -6.31
C LEU A 79 -15.33 -18.92 -6.87
N PRO A 80 -16.65 -18.77 -7.09
CA PRO A 80 -17.52 -19.86 -7.55
C PRO A 80 -17.10 -20.45 -8.90
N THR A 81 -16.51 -19.61 -9.76
CA THR A 81 -16.07 -19.95 -11.11
C THR A 81 -14.65 -20.53 -11.17
N GLY A 82 -14.01 -20.73 -10.01
CA GLY A 82 -12.60 -21.06 -9.91
C GLY A 82 -11.70 -19.83 -10.00
N GLY A 83 -10.42 -19.98 -9.65
CA GLY A 83 -9.47 -18.87 -9.61
C GLY A 83 -8.66 -18.87 -8.32
N GLU A 84 -7.72 -17.92 -8.21
CA GLU A 84 -6.99 -17.74 -6.96
C GLU A 84 -7.95 -17.22 -5.88
N PRO A 85 -7.94 -17.82 -4.68
CA PRO A 85 -8.78 -17.36 -3.60
C PRO A 85 -8.38 -15.95 -3.17
N LEU A 86 -9.38 -15.09 -2.99
CA LEU A 86 -9.14 -13.71 -2.56
C LEU A 86 -9.01 -13.64 -1.03
N ARG A 87 -8.12 -12.77 -0.56
CA ARG A 87 -8.00 -12.48 0.86
C ARG A 87 -9.12 -11.53 1.26
N ALA A 88 -9.82 -11.89 2.32
CA ALA A 88 -10.81 -11.03 2.92
C ALA A 88 -10.57 -10.92 4.43
N TYR A 89 -11.11 -9.86 5.01
CA TYR A 89 -11.01 -9.58 6.43
C TYR A 89 -12.38 -9.14 6.90
N THR A 90 -12.79 -9.61 8.07
CA THR A 90 -14.07 -9.24 8.63
C THR A 90 -13.96 -8.87 10.08
N MET A 91 -14.77 -7.90 10.49
CA MET A 91 -14.97 -7.54 11.88
C MET A 91 -16.45 -7.28 12.12
N VAL A 92 -16.87 -7.21 13.37
CA VAL A 92 -18.25 -6.85 13.72
C VAL A 92 -18.27 -5.45 14.32
N ARG A 93 -19.16 -4.59 13.79
CA ARG A 93 -19.42 -3.24 14.29
C ARG A 93 -20.93 -3.04 14.38
N GLU A 94 -21.40 -2.55 15.54
CA GLU A 94 -22.83 -2.32 15.79
C GLU A 94 -23.73 -3.53 15.49
N GLY A 95 -23.22 -4.75 15.73
CA GLY A 95 -23.95 -6.00 15.49
C GLY A 95 -23.98 -6.48 14.04
N LEU A 96 -23.38 -5.75 13.10
CA LEU A 96 -23.29 -6.13 11.69
C LEU A 96 -21.82 -6.31 11.25
N PRO A 97 -21.53 -7.25 10.34
CA PRO A 97 -20.18 -7.43 9.79
C PRO A 97 -19.76 -6.26 8.90
N VAL A 98 -18.50 -5.85 9.04
CA VAL A 98 -17.74 -5.09 8.04
C VAL A 98 -16.83 -6.08 7.34
N VAL A 99 -16.77 -6.03 6.01
CA VAL A 99 -15.94 -6.92 5.19
C VAL A 99 -14.98 -6.07 4.37
N MET A 100 -13.71 -6.44 4.36
CA MET A 100 -12.69 -5.89 3.48
C MET A 100 -12.20 -6.99 2.54
N VAL A 101 -12.19 -6.76 1.24
CA VAL A 101 -11.71 -7.70 0.22
C VAL A 101 -10.48 -7.11 -0.47
N ASP A 102 -9.35 -7.81 -0.36
CA ASP A 102 -8.12 -7.45 -1.08
C ASP A 102 -8.19 -7.97 -2.52
N ASP A 103 -7.65 -7.19 -3.45
CA ASP A 103 -7.62 -7.51 -4.89
C ASP A 103 -8.99 -7.89 -5.47
N ALA A 104 -10.02 -7.14 -5.10
CA ALA A 104 -11.40 -7.27 -5.57
C ALA A 104 -11.59 -7.16 -7.10
N HIS A 105 -10.55 -6.77 -7.84
CA HIS A 105 -10.52 -6.86 -9.30
C HIS A 105 -10.56 -8.31 -9.82
N GLY A 106 -10.26 -9.29 -8.97
CA GLY A 106 -10.48 -10.71 -9.26
C GLY A 106 -11.93 -11.17 -9.08
N LEU A 107 -12.83 -10.32 -8.55
CA LEU A 107 -14.25 -10.65 -8.44
C LEU A 107 -14.96 -10.43 -9.78
N GLU A 108 -15.80 -11.39 -10.14
CA GLU A 108 -16.71 -11.25 -11.27
C GLU A 108 -17.80 -10.20 -10.99
N PRO A 109 -18.39 -9.58 -12.04
CA PRO A 109 -19.47 -8.59 -11.89
C PRO A 109 -20.62 -9.03 -10.99
N ASP A 110 -21.06 -10.28 -11.11
CA ASP A 110 -22.19 -10.81 -10.31
C ASP A 110 -21.83 -10.94 -8.83
N ALA A 111 -20.59 -11.34 -8.52
CA ALA A 111 -20.10 -11.41 -7.14
C ALA A 111 -19.99 -10.01 -6.52
N LEU A 112 -19.53 -9.04 -7.30
CA LEU A 112 -19.43 -7.65 -6.88
C LEU A 112 -20.82 -7.03 -6.64
N ALA A 113 -21.77 -7.29 -7.52
CA ALA A 113 -23.16 -6.88 -7.37
C ALA A 113 -23.81 -7.50 -6.13
N ALA A 114 -23.54 -8.79 -5.86
CA ALA A 114 -24.02 -9.46 -4.65
C ALA A 114 -23.45 -8.81 -3.37
N LEU A 115 -22.16 -8.48 -3.33
CA LEU A 115 -21.56 -7.77 -2.20
C LEU A 115 -22.22 -6.41 -1.95
N ILE A 116 -22.47 -5.63 -3.01
CA ILE A 116 -23.17 -4.33 -2.89
C ILE A 116 -24.58 -4.55 -2.35
N LYS A 117 -25.34 -5.51 -2.88
CA LYS A 117 -26.71 -5.81 -2.44
C LYS A 117 -26.77 -6.18 -0.95
N LEU A 118 -25.78 -6.91 -0.43
CA LEU A 118 -25.72 -7.27 0.99
C LEU A 118 -25.54 -6.07 1.93
N THR A 119 -25.26 -4.89 1.39
CA THR A 119 -25.13 -3.64 2.14
C THR A 119 -26.36 -2.74 2.11
N THR A 120 -27.43 -3.15 1.41
CA THR A 120 -28.67 -2.37 1.26
C THR A 120 -29.79 -2.97 2.09
N ASP A 121 -30.71 -2.13 2.57
CA ASP A 121 -31.95 -2.55 3.27
C ASP A 121 -33.13 -2.70 2.29
N GLU A 122 -32.83 -2.89 0.99
CA GLU A 122 -33.86 -2.96 -0.04
C GLU A 122 -34.37 -4.40 -0.22
N GLY A 123 -35.64 -4.60 0.11
CA GLY A 123 -36.32 -5.89 0.06
C GLY A 123 -36.03 -6.77 1.28
N GLU A 124 -34.76 -6.90 1.65
CA GLU A 124 -34.30 -7.65 2.83
C GLU A 124 -33.43 -6.75 3.73
N PRO A 125 -33.37 -7.02 5.06
CA PRO A 125 -32.43 -6.33 5.94
C PRO A 125 -30.98 -6.53 5.47
N ARG A 126 -30.19 -5.46 5.52
CA ARG A 126 -28.78 -5.54 5.15
C ARG A 126 -28.04 -6.57 6.01
N GLN A 127 -27.14 -7.31 5.38
CA GLN A 127 -26.33 -8.34 6.04
C GLN A 127 -24.92 -7.84 6.37
N PHE A 128 -24.44 -6.80 5.68
CA PHE A 128 -23.18 -6.13 5.96
C PHE A 128 -23.43 -4.68 6.32
N LYS A 129 -22.71 -4.22 7.36
CA LYS A 129 -22.62 -2.80 7.69
C LYS A 129 -21.91 -2.06 6.57
N GLN A 130 -20.79 -2.62 6.10
CA GLN A 130 -19.96 -2.02 5.07
C GLN A 130 -19.11 -3.07 4.34
N VAL A 131 -18.86 -2.80 3.05
CA VAL A 131 -17.89 -3.51 2.21
C VAL A 131 -16.78 -2.54 1.78
N ILE A 132 -15.53 -2.88 2.10
CA ILE A 132 -14.32 -2.18 1.67
C ILE A 132 -13.64 -3.07 0.63
N LEU A 133 -13.28 -2.50 -0.51
CA LEU A 133 -12.64 -3.22 -1.61
C LEU A 133 -11.30 -2.55 -1.88
N THR A 134 -10.26 -3.34 -2.19
CA THR A 134 -9.08 -2.82 -2.89
C THR A 134 -9.07 -3.36 -4.31
N GLY A 135 -8.63 -2.57 -5.28
CA GLY A 135 -8.69 -3.02 -6.67
C GLY A 135 -7.89 -2.16 -7.63
N LEU A 136 -7.87 -2.59 -8.88
CA LEU A 136 -7.29 -1.81 -9.97
C LEU A 136 -8.28 -0.74 -10.44
N PRO A 137 -7.83 0.32 -11.13
CA PRO A 137 -8.72 1.40 -11.58
C PRO A 137 -9.94 0.93 -12.40
N HIS A 138 -9.82 -0.17 -13.15
CA HIS A 138 -10.96 -0.72 -13.91
C HIS A 138 -12.08 -1.28 -13.02
N THR A 139 -11.79 -1.67 -11.77
CA THR A 139 -12.80 -2.08 -10.79
C THR A 139 -13.75 -0.92 -10.45
N ALA A 140 -13.24 0.32 -10.45
CA ALA A 140 -14.06 1.50 -10.20
C ALA A 140 -15.09 1.72 -11.31
N ALA A 141 -14.70 1.56 -12.58
CA ALA A 141 -15.61 1.68 -13.71
C ALA A 141 -16.73 0.61 -13.67
N LEU A 142 -16.40 -0.61 -13.23
CA LEU A 142 -17.40 -1.66 -13.04
C LEU A 142 -18.36 -1.32 -11.89
N LEU A 143 -17.85 -0.87 -10.75
CA LEU A 143 -18.68 -0.42 -9.63
C LEU A 143 -19.59 0.75 -10.03
N ASP A 144 -19.08 1.70 -10.81
CA ASP A 144 -19.86 2.83 -11.34
C ASP A 144 -21.06 2.34 -12.18
N THR A 145 -20.87 1.26 -12.93
CA THR A 145 -21.95 0.60 -13.69
C THR A 145 -22.94 -0.10 -12.75
N LEU A 146 -22.44 -0.88 -11.79
CA LEU A 146 -23.26 -1.65 -10.85
C LEU A 146 -24.09 -0.78 -9.91
N ARG A 147 -23.61 0.42 -9.55
CA ARG A 147 -24.33 1.38 -8.70
C ARG A 147 -25.70 1.75 -9.30
N HIS A 148 -25.83 1.75 -10.63
CA HIS A 148 -27.08 2.06 -11.30
C HIS A 148 -28.05 0.88 -11.35
N LEU A 149 -27.57 -0.33 -11.04
CA LEU A 149 -28.31 -1.58 -11.14
C LEU A 149 -28.77 -2.11 -9.77
N VAL A 150 -28.11 -1.70 -8.68
CA VAL A 150 -28.46 -2.09 -7.31
C VAL A 150 -29.09 -0.88 -6.61
N PRO A 151 -30.42 -0.82 -6.44
CA PRO A 151 -31.05 0.30 -5.76
C PRO A 151 -30.79 0.26 -4.24
N GLY A 152 -31.19 1.31 -3.53
CA GLY A 152 -31.07 1.40 -2.06
C GLY A 152 -29.65 1.54 -1.50
N HIS A 153 -28.61 1.60 -2.34
CA HIS A 153 -27.24 1.84 -1.89
C HIS A 153 -27.00 3.34 -1.62
N GLU A 154 -26.32 3.68 -0.52
CA GLU A 154 -25.96 5.06 -0.13
C GLU A 154 -24.71 5.62 -0.89
N GLY A 155 -24.49 5.14 -2.11
CA GLY A 155 -23.35 5.52 -2.95
C GLY A 155 -22.12 4.61 -2.77
N ILE A 156 -21.49 4.26 -3.89
CA ILE A 156 -20.17 3.63 -3.91
C ILE A 156 -19.13 4.74 -4.00
N ARG A 157 -18.14 4.72 -3.10
CA ARG A 157 -17.07 5.74 -3.08
C ARG A 157 -15.74 5.15 -3.54
N GLU A 158 -15.17 5.71 -4.60
CA GLU A 158 -13.79 5.44 -4.98
C GLU A 158 -12.82 6.35 -4.23
N VAL A 159 -11.69 5.78 -3.81
CA VAL A 159 -10.59 6.44 -3.12
C VAL A 159 -9.27 5.99 -3.77
N PRO A 160 -8.67 6.79 -4.67
CA PRO A 160 -7.39 6.44 -5.25
C PRO A 160 -6.28 6.53 -4.18
N LEU A 161 -5.35 5.57 -4.17
CA LEU A 161 -4.16 5.66 -3.33
C LEU A 161 -3.24 6.79 -3.83
N PRO A 162 -2.90 7.77 -2.99
CA PRO A 162 -2.04 8.85 -3.40
C PRO A 162 -0.57 8.40 -3.49
N PRO A 163 0.21 8.96 -4.43
CA PRO A 163 1.66 8.70 -4.49
C PRO A 163 2.37 9.32 -3.28
N MET A 164 3.47 8.67 -2.87
CA MET A 164 4.40 9.20 -1.88
C MET A 164 5.00 10.53 -2.38
N THR A 165 5.17 11.46 -1.45
CA THR A 165 6.06 12.62 -1.63
C THR A 165 7.53 12.18 -1.58
N LEU A 166 8.43 13.06 -1.99
CA LEU A 166 9.87 12.80 -1.92
C LEU A 166 10.35 12.53 -0.47
N ALA A 167 9.81 13.25 0.51
CA ALA A 167 10.16 13.06 1.92
C ALA A 167 9.70 11.67 2.44
N GLU A 168 8.51 11.26 2.02
CA GLU A 168 7.97 9.94 2.33
C GLU A 168 8.75 8.83 1.63
N MET A 169 9.15 9.04 0.37
CA MET A 169 10.01 8.12 -0.38
C MET A 169 11.32 7.85 0.38
N LYS A 170 11.99 8.91 0.86
CA LYS A 170 13.21 8.79 1.66
C LYS A 170 12.98 7.94 2.92
N THR A 171 11.87 8.20 3.61
CA THR A 171 11.47 7.48 4.82
C THR A 171 11.17 6.00 4.54
N TYR A 172 10.45 5.74 3.44
CA TYR A 172 10.09 4.41 2.96
C TYR A 172 11.32 3.57 2.61
N LEU A 173 12.24 4.11 1.79
CA LEU A 173 13.48 3.42 1.40
C LEU A 173 14.37 3.11 2.61
N ALA A 174 14.52 4.07 3.53
CA ALA A 174 15.27 3.86 4.76
C ALA A 174 14.62 2.78 5.65
N GLY A 175 13.29 2.77 5.74
CA GLY A 175 12.55 1.73 6.43
C GLY A 175 12.80 0.34 5.85
N ARG A 176 12.65 0.18 4.53
CA ARG A 176 12.88 -1.10 3.84
C ARG A 176 14.29 -1.64 4.09
N LEU A 177 15.31 -0.79 3.99
CA LEU A 177 16.70 -1.18 4.30
C LEU A 177 16.89 -1.57 5.77
N ARG A 178 16.35 -0.80 6.72
CA ARG A 178 16.40 -1.15 8.16
C ARG A 178 15.74 -2.50 8.44
N SER A 179 14.61 -2.79 7.78
CA SER A 179 13.92 -4.08 7.92
C SER A 179 14.71 -5.28 7.37
N ALA A 180 15.75 -5.02 6.59
CA ALA A 180 16.71 -6.00 6.11
C ALA A 180 18.04 -5.98 6.91
N GLY A 181 18.06 -5.32 8.08
CA GLY A 181 19.21 -5.30 8.98
C GLY A 181 20.18 -4.13 8.76
N HIS A 182 19.89 -3.19 7.86
CA HIS A 182 20.75 -2.02 7.68
C HIS A 182 20.71 -1.10 8.91
N THR A 183 21.86 -0.80 9.49
CA THR A 183 21.98 0.07 10.69
C THR A 183 22.58 1.44 10.41
N GLY A 184 22.99 1.72 9.17
CA GLY A 184 23.67 2.95 8.78
C GLY A 184 22.75 4.06 8.25
N GLU A 185 23.37 5.15 7.79
CA GLU A 185 22.69 6.15 6.97
C GLU A 185 22.17 5.52 5.67
N LEU A 186 21.14 6.13 5.06
CA LEU A 186 20.59 5.65 3.80
C LEU A 186 21.70 5.60 2.75
N PRO A 187 22.01 4.42 2.17
CA PRO A 187 23.04 4.25 1.14
C PRO A 187 22.51 4.70 -0.23
N LEU A 188 21.80 5.82 -0.26
CA LEU A 188 21.28 6.50 -1.44
C LEU A 188 21.43 7.99 -1.20
N THR A 189 22.10 8.67 -2.12
CA THR A 189 22.19 10.13 -2.15
C THR A 189 20.83 10.75 -2.39
N ASP A 190 20.64 12.01 -2.00
CA ASP A 190 19.39 12.73 -2.26
C ASP A 190 19.06 12.79 -3.77
N GLY A 191 20.09 12.82 -4.64
CA GLY A 191 19.93 12.73 -6.10
C GLY A 191 19.40 11.38 -6.57
N GLN A 192 19.86 10.26 -6.00
CA GLN A 192 19.32 8.93 -6.26
C GLN A 192 17.87 8.82 -5.77
N VAL A 193 17.57 9.33 -4.57
CA VAL A 193 16.20 9.33 -4.03
C VAL A 193 15.24 10.14 -4.92
N MET A 194 15.68 11.29 -5.43
CA MET A 194 14.89 12.08 -6.39
C MET A 194 14.62 11.30 -7.68
N ARG A 195 15.63 10.64 -8.26
CA ARG A 195 15.43 9.81 -9.48
C ARG A 195 14.47 8.67 -9.24
N ILE A 196 14.64 7.95 -8.12
CA ILE A 196 13.70 6.89 -7.71
C ILE A 196 12.29 7.44 -7.61
N HIS A 197 12.10 8.59 -6.96
CA HIS A 197 10.79 9.23 -6.81
C HIS A 197 10.14 9.59 -8.16
N VAL A 198 10.90 10.24 -9.05
CA VAL A 198 10.41 10.62 -10.38
C VAL A 198 10.09 9.40 -11.24
N ASN A 199 11.00 8.42 -11.31
CA ASN A 199 10.84 7.23 -12.16
C ASN A 199 9.73 6.29 -11.65
N SER A 200 9.50 6.25 -10.34
CA SER A 200 8.44 5.42 -9.73
C SER A 200 7.06 6.06 -9.75
N GLY A 201 6.97 7.36 -10.09
CA GLY A 201 5.75 8.15 -9.87
C GLY A 201 5.37 8.27 -8.39
N GLY A 202 6.27 7.96 -7.46
CA GLY A 202 6.01 7.94 -6.03
C GLY A 202 5.28 6.69 -5.52
N PHE A 203 5.18 5.61 -6.30
CA PHE A 203 4.49 4.38 -5.87
C PHE A 203 5.46 3.31 -5.32
N PRO A 204 5.08 2.57 -4.25
CA PRO A 204 5.99 1.63 -3.57
C PRO A 204 6.60 0.55 -4.45
N GLY A 205 5.80 -0.11 -5.30
CA GLY A 205 6.27 -1.20 -6.17
C GLY A 205 7.32 -0.73 -7.18
N PRO A 206 7.01 0.26 -8.02
CA PRO A 206 8.00 0.87 -8.91
C PRO A 206 9.21 1.44 -8.17
N ALA A 207 9.02 2.04 -6.99
CA ALA A 207 10.11 2.57 -6.19
C ALA A 207 11.06 1.48 -5.69
N ASN A 208 10.56 0.32 -5.28
CA ASN A 208 11.38 -0.83 -4.92
C ASN A 208 12.25 -1.27 -6.10
N ALA A 209 11.65 -1.39 -7.29
CA ALA A 209 12.37 -1.78 -8.50
C ALA A 209 13.47 -0.76 -8.86
N GLU A 210 13.18 0.54 -8.79
CA GLU A 210 14.16 1.60 -9.05
C GLU A 210 15.28 1.64 -7.99
N ALA A 211 14.94 1.47 -6.71
CA ALA A 211 15.93 1.44 -5.63
C ALA A 211 16.89 0.25 -5.75
N ALA A 212 16.36 -0.94 -6.08
CA ALA A 212 17.18 -2.12 -6.33
C ALA A 212 18.16 -1.90 -7.50
N LYS A 213 17.71 -1.24 -8.57
CA LYS A 213 18.57 -0.88 -9.71
C LYS A 213 19.69 0.08 -9.32
N GLU A 214 19.37 1.16 -8.61
CA GLU A 214 20.35 2.17 -8.15
C GLU A 214 21.43 1.54 -7.26
N LEU A 215 21.03 0.72 -6.27
CA LEU A 215 21.98 0.04 -5.38
C LEU A 215 22.82 -1.00 -6.12
N ALA A 216 22.22 -1.76 -7.04
CA ALA A 216 22.95 -2.74 -7.84
C ALA A 216 24.01 -2.06 -8.73
N GLN A 217 23.71 -0.92 -9.34
CA GLN A 217 24.66 -0.17 -10.17
C GLN A 217 25.85 0.36 -9.34
N GLU A 218 25.59 0.88 -8.15
CA GLU A 218 26.64 1.40 -7.25
C GLU A 218 27.61 0.30 -6.78
N HIS A 219 27.13 -0.94 -6.64
CA HIS A 219 27.91 -2.07 -6.12
C HIS A 219 28.36 -3.06 -7.21
N ALA A 220 27.93 -2.87 -8.46
CA ALA A 220 28.41 -3.60 -9.63
C ALA A 220 29.80 -3.13 -10.10
N GLY A 221 30.22 -1.93 -9.71
CA GLY A 221 31.55 -1.38 -9.99
C GLY A 221 32.54 -1.65 -8.84
N GLY A 222 33.69 -2.25 -9.14
CA GLY A 222 34.90 -2.03 -8.32
C GLY A 222 35.24 -0.52 -8.24
N PRO A 223 36.16 -0.11 -7.35
CA PRO A 223 36.08 1.14 -6.60
C PRO A 223 35.92 2.38 -7.49
N SER A 224 34.76 3.03 -7.42
CA SER A 224 34.60 4.38 -7.94
C SER A 224 33.57 5.16 -7.15
N THR A 225 34.04 5.84 -6.10
CA THR A 225 34.08 7.30 -5.91
C THR A 225 34.03 7.57 -4.40
N PRO A 226 35.03 8.22 -3.79
CA PRO A 226 34.93 8.58 -2.38
C PRO A 226 33.80 9.60 -2.19
N PRO A 227 33.08 9.57 -1.05
CA PRO A 227 32.04 10.56 -0.75
C PRO A 227 32.63 11.98 -0.81
N PRO A 228 31.83 13.00 -1.17
CA PRO A 228 32.32 14.36 -1.27
C PRO A 228 32.92 14.76 0.09
N ARG A 229 34.21 15.11 0.08
CA ARG A 229 34.88 15.65 1.27
C ARG A 229 34.08 16.87 1.73
N LYS A 230 33.50 16.80 2.94
CA LYS A 230 33.00 17.99 3.65
C LYS A 230 34.10 19.04 3.60
N GLY A 231 33.79 20.19 3.00
CA GLY A 231 34.73 21.27 2.77
C GLY A 231 35.46 21.65 4.04
N LEU A 232 36.79 21.72 3.96
CA LEU A 232 37.63 22.44 4.90
C LEU A 232 37.31 23.93 4.76
N LEU A 233 36.26 24.39 5.44
CA LEU A 233 36.02 25.80 5.70
C LEU A 233 36.01 25.99 7.21
N GLY A 234 37.13 26.46 7.74
CA GLY A 234 37.22 26.92 9.11
C GLY A 234 38.54 26.60 9.79
N ARG A 235 39.62 27.28 9.40
CA ARG A 235 40.73 27.73 10.28
C ARG A 235 41.80 28.49 9.50
N PHE A 236 41.42 29.64 8.96
CA PHE A 236 42.34 30.73 8.70
C PHE A 236 41.71 32.04 9.19
N PHE A 237 41.81 32.28 10.49
CA PHE A 237 41.94 33.63 11.04
C PHE A 237 42.79 33.54 12.31
N LYS A 238 44.09 33.76 12.12
CA LYS A 238 45.01 34.24 13.15
C LYS A 238 45.79 35.39 12.52
N ARG A 239 45.40 36.61 12.85
CA ARG A 239 46.26 37.73 13.25
C ARG A 239 45.37 38.91 13.57
#